data_AF-A0A950ATK8-F1
#
_entry.id   AF-A0A950ATK8-F1
#
_cell.length_a   1.000
_cell.length_b   1.000
_cell.length_c   1.000
_cell.angle_alpha   90.00
_cell.angle_beta   90.00
_cell.angle_gamma   90.00
#
_symmetry.space_group_name_H-M   'P 1'
#
loop_
_entity.id
_entity.type
_entity.pdbx_description
1 polymer ?
#
loop_
_entity_poly.entity_id
_entity_poly.type
_entity_poly.pdbx_seq_one_letter_code
_entity_poly.pdbx_strand_id
1 'polypeptide(L)'
;MNGLSTPPVIWAQAAGSGANTLESLALRRWCSGLTLSSPGLEPSLSGLWAGLAGLAGLLVLTLIMQGPARALRQVFDLPSHVRLVAQAMARLRHSGRVVAVTIGLTLVSWTVGQIRTFQHEQGKVDLLLLTKSRSLGELGFEQGVMAALTPLRDVLGLGDNLPLMLVATILLFRDAAEGWGGPGSPERRPPVRPSAWRNAAWVGTAAYFLYRLVLLGSDSGELPVGGCLTLEVVGIPLIMVLADGIVLAWILAELRNAGVGETGNDIFNTDQAVGLMPGAALTCLAGLPARYLATFGLLGSLYLPSKAGPTLLVRLLHWQLSWGLVDLQGASLPLLGLAGAVAWSRGTLAGTVRGFGRLLSAEGGHLLVAVLAAGLAAGSLSAVAYVLLLAMPPQTWVLSAADGYAHYATLPIGLLALAALVELGERSLPTATLIGKADAGEATPTPATA
;
A
#
# COMPACT_ATOMS: atom_id res chain seq x y z
N MET A 1 -14.53 -13.48 -33.68
CA MET A 1 -15.20 -12.42 -32.91
C MET A 1 -14.12 -11.47 -32.42
N ASN A 2 -13.75 -10.48 -33.26
CA ASN A 2 -12.65 -9.53 -33.02
C ASN A 2 -13.24 -8.14 -32.75
N GLY A 3 -13.93 -8.00 -31.63
CA GLY A 3 -14.52 -6.72 -31.24
C GLY A 3 -14.88 -6.79 -29.77
N LEU A 4 -14.16 -6.00 -28.96
CA LEU A 4 -14.46 -5.48 -27.62
C LEU A 4 -13.19 -5.44 -26.76
N SER A 5 -12.24 -4.58 -27.15
CA SER A 5 -11.25 -4.00 -26.23
C SER A 5 -10.60 -2.77 -26.85
N THR A 6 -11.36 -1.95 -27.58
CA THR A 6 -10.96 -0.55 -27.73
C THR A 6 -11.02 0.06 -26.33
N PRO A 7 -9.92 0.66 -25.80
CA PRO A 7 -10.02 1.47 -24.59
C PRO A 7 -11.17 2.45 -24.80
N PRO A 8 -12.01 2.69 -23.78
CA PRO A 8 -13.29 3.36 -23.96
C PRO A 8 -13.07 4.63 -24.76
N VAL A 9 -13.78 4.75 -25.89
CA VAL A 9 -13.72 5.89 -26.81
C VAL A 9 -13.82 7.24 -26.07
N ILE A 10 -14.45 7.23 -24.90
CA ILE A 10 -14.61 8.37 -23.98
C ILE A 10 -13.28 8.80 -23.33
N TRP A 11 -12.33 7.90 -23.08
CA TRP A 11 -10.98 8.25 -22.58
C TRP A 11 -10.13 8.87 -23.67
N ALA A 12 -10.17 8.32 -24.88
CA ALA A 12 -9.52 8.94 -26.04
C ALA A 12 -10.15 10.30 -26.40
N GLN A 13 -11.45 10.49 -26.12
CA GLN A 13 -12.16 11.76 -26.29
C GLN A 13 -11.92 12.75 -25.14
N ALA A 14 -11.83 12.29 -23.89
CA ALA A 14 -11.54 13.12 -22.72
C ALA A 14 -10.07 13.58 -22.66
N ALA A 15 -9.14 12.73 -23.10
CA ALA A 15 -7.72 13.08 -23.25
C ALA A 15 -7.42 13.84 -24.57
N GLY A 16 -8.42 14.07 -25.42
CA GLY A 16 -8.26 14.74 -26.71
C GLY A 16 -7.30 14.06 -27.71
N SER A 17 -6.78 12.88 -27.41
CA SER A 17 -5.81 12.14 -28.23
C SER A 17 -5.75 10.65 -27.84
N GLY A 18 -5.21 9.79 -28.72
CA GLY A 18 -5.31 8.32 -28.68
C GLY A 18 -4.67 7.63 -27.47
N ALA A 19 -4.64 6.30 -27.42
CA ALA A 19 -4.17 5.50 -26.28
C ALA A 19 -2.70 5.73 -25.81
N ASN A 20 -1.95 6.58 -26.50
CA ASN A 20 -0.51 6.83 -26.32
C ASN A 20 -0.24 8.25 -25.78
N THR A 21 -1.03 8.71 -24.80
CA THR A 21 -0.74 9.97 -24.10
C THR A 21 0.00 9.73 -22.78
N LEU A 22 0.61 10.77 -22.24
CA LEU A 22 1.27 10.66 -20.93
C LEU A 22 0.26 10.48 -19.80
N GLU A 23 -0.95 11.04 -19.93
CA GLU A 23 -2.01 10.82 -18.94
C GLU A 23 -2.45 9.35 -18.90
N SER A 24 -2.62 8.71 -20.06
CA SER A 24 -2.97 7.29 -20.13
C SER A 24 -1.85 6.41 -19.60
N LEU A 25 -0.59 6.74 -19.92
CA LEU A 25 0.59 6.06 -19.38
C LEU A 25 0.68 6.19 -17.86
N ALA A 26 0.52 7.40 -17.33
CA ALA A 26 0.60 7.67 -15.90
C ALA A 26 -0.46 6.89 -15.13
N LEU A 27 -1.69 6.82 -15.65
CA LEU A 27 -2.73 5.99 -15.05
C LEU A 27 -2.40 4.51 -15.13
N ARG A 28 -1.96 3.99 -16.28
CA ARG A 28 -1.60 2.57 -16.44
C ARG A 28 -0.57 2.16 -15.40
N ARG A 29 0.54 2.90 -15.30
CA ARG A 29 1.62 2.62 -14.34
C ARG A 29 1.13 2.65 -12.89
N TRP A 30 0.16 3.50 -12.56
CA TRP A 30 -0.43 3.53 -11.23
C TRP A 30 -1.37 2.35 -10.98
N CYS A 31 -2.26 2.01 -11.91
CA CYS A 31 -3.20 0.91 -11.78
C CYS A 31 -2.53 -0.47 -11.83
N SER A 32 -1.48 -0.64 -12.63
CA SER A 32 -0.82 -1.92 -12.86
C SER A 32 0.32 -2.20 -11.89
N GLY A 33 1.15 -1.19 -11.64
CA GLY A 33 2.40 -1.30 -10.91
C GLY A 33 2.45 -0.48 -9.62
N LEU A 34 1.46 0.36 -9.32
CA LEU A 34 1.54 1.34 -8.21
C LEU A 34 2.67 2.35 -8.38
N THR A 35 3.05 2.65 -9.63
CA THR A 35 4.03 3.70 -9.94
C THR A 35 3.31 4.98 -10.33
N LEU A 36 3.29 5.96 -9.41
CA LEU A 36 2.83 7.31 -9.72
C LEU A 36 3.75 7.98 -10.73
N SER A 37 3.17 8.70 -11.68
CA SER A 37 3.91 9.36 -12.77
C SER A 37 3.34 10.76 -13.05
N SER A 38 4.19 11.63 -13.59
CA SER A 38 3.79 12.96 -14.07
C SER A 38 2.91 12.82 -15.33
N PRO A 39 1.66 13.32 -15.32
CA PRO A 39 0.74 13.21 -16.44
C PRO A 39 1.00 14.25 -17.55
N GLY A 40 1.72 15.34 -17.24
CA GLY A 40 1.98 16.44 -18.18
C GLY A 40 3.11 16.14 -19.16
N LEU A 41 3.17 16.85 -20.28
CA LEU A 41 4.29 16.78 -21.24
C LEU A 41 5.55 17.45 -20.69
N GLU A 42 5.39 18.54 -19.98
CA GLU A 42 6.50 19.33 -19.42
C GLU A 42 6.88 18.80 -18.02
N PRO A 43 8.19 18.85 -17.67
CA PRO A 43 8.63 18.62 -16.31
C PRO A 43 7.88 19.53 -15.33
N SER A 44 7.41 18.99 -14.21
CA SER A 44 6.63 19.75 -13.24
C SER A 44 7.02 19.49 -11.80
N LEU A 45 6.95 20.55 -11.00
CA LEU A 45 7.11 20.50 -9.54
C LEU A 45 5.80 20.20 -8.81
N SER A 46 4.68 19.97 -9.49
CA SER A 46 3.38 19.72 -8.86
C SER A 46 3.42 18.58 -7.85
N GLY A 47 4.11 17.47 -8.16
CA GLY A 47 4.29 16.37 -7.20
C GLY A 47 5.05 16.78 -5.94
N LEU A 48 6.06 17.63 -6.08
CA LEU A 48 6.83 18.14 -4.93
C LEU A 48 5.92 19.02 -4.07
N TRP A 49 5.14 19.91 -4.69
CA TRP A 49 4.19 20.76 -3.98
C TRP A 49 3.10 19.95 -3.27
N ALA A 50 2.56 18.91 -3.90
CA ALA A 50 1.60 18.00 -3.27
C ALA A 50 2.22 17.31 -2.03
N GLY A 51 3.47 16.89 -2.12
CA GLY A 51 4.20 16.27 -1.00
C GLY A 51 4.50 17.24 0.13
N LEU A 52 4.98 18.44 -0.19
CA LEU A 52 5.20 19.49 0.78
C LEU A 52 3.90 19.92 1.45
N ALA A 53 2.80 20.02 0.70
CA ALA A 53 1.48 20.32 1.27
C ALA A 53 0.99 19.21 2.21
N GLY A 54 1.18 17.93 1.84
CA GLY A 54 0.89 16.79 2.71
C GLY A 54 1.69 16.80 4.01
N LEU A 55 3.00 17.00 3.93
CA LEU A 55 3.88 17.12 5.10
C LEU A 55 3.54 18.35 5.96
N ALA A 56 3.23 19.48 5.33
CA ALA A 56 2.77 20.68 6.03
C ALA A 56 1.44 20.42 6.75
N GLY A 57 0.50 19.68 6.12
CA GLY A 57 -0.75 19.25 6.74
C GLY A 57 -0.51 18.38 7.98
N LEU A 58 0.44 17.43 7.91
CA LEU A 58 0.83 16.61 9.06
C LEU A 58 1.50 17.44 10.17
N LEU A 59 2.34 18.40 9.82
CA LEU A 59 2.93 19.34 10.77
C LEU A 59 1.85 20.17 11.46
N VAL A 60 0.93 20.79 10.70
CA VAL A 60 -0.19 21.57 11.27
C VAL A 60 -1.04 20.71 12.20
N LEU A 61 -1.39 19.49 11.80
CA LEU A 61 -2.15 18.57 12.64
C LEU A 61 -1.39 18.23 13.93
N THR A 62 -0.09 18.00 13.84
CA THR A 62 0.79 17.78 15.00
C THR A 62 0.84 19.00 15.92
N LEU A 63 0.99 20.21 15.37
CA LEU A 63 1.01 21.46 16.14
C LEU A 63 -0.32 21.67 16.90
N ILE A 64 -1.45 21.38 16.26
CA ILE A 64 -2.78 21.46 16.87
C ILE A 64 -2.93 20.45 18.02
N MET A 65 -2.47 19.21 17.81
CA MET A 65 -2.69 18.11 18.76
C MET A 65 -1.71 18.11 19.94
N GLN A 66 -0.48 18.62 19.76
CA GLN A 66 0.58 18.59 20.78
C GLN A 66 0.92 19.96 21.39
N GLY A 67 0.59 21.03 20.67
CA GLY A 67 1.14 22.37 20.89
C GLY A 67 2.50 22.56 20.19
N PRO A 68 2.84 23.80 19.78
CA PRO A 68 3.97 24.07 18.90
C PRO A 68 5.33 23.75 19.51
N ALA A 69 5.52 24.05 20.79
CA ALA A 69 6.80 23.83 21.47
C ALA A 69 7.17 22.35 21.54
N ARG A 70 6.21 21.48 21.89
CA ARG A 70 6.43 20.03 21.99
C ARG A 70 6.65 19.41 20.62
N ALA A 71 5.83 19.77 19.64
CA ALA A 71 5.95 19.31 18.27
C ALA A 71 7.32 19.62 17.67
N LEU A 72 7.75 20.89 17.72
CA LEU A 72 9.06 21.30 17.20
C LEU A 72 10.20 20.66 17.97
N ARG A 73 10.10 20.54 19.30
CA ARG A 73 11.11 19.82 20.09
C ARG A 73 11.26 18.38 19.63
N GLN A 74 10.16 17.67 19.36
CA GLN A 74 10.21 16.31 18.84
C GLN A 74 10.86 16.26 17.46
N VAL A 75 10.49 17.15 16.53
CA VAL A 75 11.07 17.20 15.17
C VAL A 75 12.60 17.33 15.18
N PHE A 76 13.16 18.05 16.16
CA PHE A 76 14.61 18.24 16.29
C PHE A 76 15.29 17.29 17.28
N ASP A 77 14.57 16.31 17.84
CA ASP A 77 15.13 15.31 18.77
C ASP A 77 15.81 14.15 18.02
N LEU A 78 16.96 14.47 17.41
CA LEU A 78 17.77 13.54 16.63
C LEU A 78 18.11 12.23 17.39
N PRO A 79 18.52 12.26 18.69
CA PRO A 79 18.76 11.03 19.43
C PRO A 79 17.53 10.10 19.48
N SER A 80 16.34 10.64 19.70
CA SER A 80 15.11 9.83 19.69
C SER A 80 14.77 9.27 18.32
N HIS A 81 15.13 9.97 17.24
CA HIS A 81 14.94 9.49 15.88
C HIS A 81 15.86 8.33 15.55
N VAL A 82 17.14 8.43 15.91
CA VAL A 82 18.11 7.34 15.75
C VAL A 82 17.66 6.11 16.55
N ARG A 83 17.20 6.30 17.79
CA ARG A 83 16.66 5.22 18.62
C ARG A 83 15.41 4.59 18.00
N LEU A 84 14.50 5.39 17.43
CA LEU A 84 13.32 4.88 16.73
C LEU A 84 13.71 3.99 15.55
N VAL A 85 14.65 4.42 14.72
CA VAL A 85 15.16 3.61 13.60
C VAL A 85 15.83 2.33 14.10
N ALA A 86 16.65 2.41 15.15
CA ALA A 86 17.30 1.23 15.73
C ALA A 86 16.28 0.20 16.26
N GLN A 87 15.22 0.65 16.94
CA GLN A 87 14.15 -0.22 17.42
C GLN A 87 13.31 -0.81 16.28
N ALA A 88 13.01 -0.01 15.25
CA ALA A 88 12.32 -0.50 14.06
C ALA A 88 13.15 -1.57 13.32
N MET A 89 14.46 -1.36 13.18
CA MET A 89 15.39 -2.34 12.61
C MET A 89 15.47 -3.61 13.46
N ALA A 90 15.54 -3.48 14.79
CA ALA A 90 15.51 -4.62 15.70
C ALA A 90 14.21 -5.41 15.50
N ARG A 91 13.06 -4.74 15.48
CA ARG A 91 11.75 -5.38 15.25
C ARG A 91 11.70 -6.13 13.92
N LEU A 92 12.19 -5.53 12.82
CA LEU A 92 12.29 -6.22 11.53
C LEU A 92 13.18 -7.45 11.56
N ARG A 93 14.30 -7.39 12.28
CA ARG A 93 15.21 -8.53 12.44
C ARG A 93 14.52 -9.69 13.18
N HIS A 94 13.76 -9.39 14.23
CA HIS A 94 12.97 -10.39 14.96
C HIS A 94 11.78 -10.90 14.12
N SER A 95 11.20 -10.07 13.25
CA SER A 95 10.22 -10.48 12.23
C SER A 95 10.85 -11.00 10.93
N GLY A 96 12.09 -11.53 10.98
CA GLY A 96 12.87 -11.86 9.79
C GLY A 96 12.15 -12.77 8.79
N ARG A 97 11.30 -13.67 9.27
CA ARG A 97 10.44 -14.53 8.42
C ARG A 97 9.46 -13.72 7.57
N VAL A 98 8.72 -12.79 8.17
CA VAL A 98 7.74 -11.98 7.43
C VAL A 98 8.44 -11.12 6.40
N VAL A 99 9.59 -10.55 6.76
CA VAL A 99 10.44 -9.81 5.83
C VAL A 99 10.88 -10.71 4.67
N ALA A 100 11.41 -11.90 4.96
CA ALA A 100 11.86 -12.84 3.95
C ALA A 100 10.73 -13.32 3.02
N VAL A 101 9.56 -13.66 3.57
CA VAL A 101 8.38 -14.07 2.78
C VAL A 101 7.89 -12.92 1.92
N THR A 102 7.76 -11.72 2.48
CA THR A 102 7.25 -10.55 1.75
C THR A 102 8.19 -10.17 0.61
N ILE A 103 9.50 -10.05 0.88
CA ILE A 103 10.50 -9.74 -0.16
C ILE A 103 10.60 -10.87 -1.17
N GLY A 104 10.70 -12.12 -0.73
CA GLY A 104 10.87 -13.29 -1.59
C GLY A 104 9.69 -13.48 -2.55
N LEU A 105 8.45 -13.42 -2.05
CA LEU A 105 7.26 -13.54 -2.89
C LEU A 105 7.09 -12.33 -3.81
N THR A 106 7.48 -11.12 -3.37
CA THR A 106 7.49 -9.93 -4.24
C THR A 106 8.49 -10.08 -5.38
N LEU A 107 9.70 -10.59 -5.09
CA LEU A 107 10.70 -10.86 -6.11
C LEU A 107 10.21 -11.90 -7.13
N VAL A 108 9.55 -12.97 -6.68
CA VAL A 108 8.93 -13.96 -7.57
C VAL A 108 7.86 -13.31 -8.44
N SER A 109 6.93 -12.55 -7.84
CA SER A 109 5.87 -11.85 -8.56
C SER A 109 6.43 -10.92 -9.63
N TRP A 110 7.44 -10.14 -9.27
CA TRP A 110 8.10 -9.20 -10.17
C TRP A 110 8.85 -9.91 -11.30
N THR A 111 9.60 -10.96 -10.98
CA THR A 111 10.35 -11.74 -11.98
C THR A 111 9.42 -12.34 -13.04
N VAL A 112 8.29 -12.93 -12.60
CA VAL A 112 7.26 -13.44 -13.51
C VAL A 112 6.66 -12.32 -14.36
N GLY A 113 6.40 -11.15 -13.75
CA GLY A 113 5.96 -9.95 -14.47
C GLY A 113 6.94 -9.52 -15.55
N GLN A 114 8.24 -9.42 -15.24
CA GLN A 114 9.28 -9.03 -16.18
C GLN A 114 9.40 -10.02 -17.34
N ILE A 115 9.40 -11.32 -17.07
CA ILE A 115 9.45 -12.37 -18.10
C ILE A 115 8.30 -12.19 -19.09
N ARG A 116 7.10 -11.91 -18.58
CA ARG A 116 5.93 -11.68 -19.42
C ARG A 116 6.04 -10.40 -20.25
N THR A 117 6.50 -9.30 -19.64
CA THR A 117 6.55 -8.00 -20.34
C THR A 117 7.80 -7.80 -21.20
N PHE A 118 8.75 -8.74 -21.17
CA PHE A 118 10.07 -8.56 -21.76
C PHE A 118 10.04 -8.19 -23.25
N GLN A 119 9.11 -8.76 -24.01
CA GLN A 119 8.98 -8.53 -25.46
C GLN A 119 7.78 -7.66 -25.85
N HIS A 120 7.07 -7.06 -24.89
CA HIS A 120 5.94 -6.21 -25.24
C HIS A 120 6.44 -4.88 -25.83
N GLU A 121 6.16 -4.68 -27.12
CA GLU A 121 6.50 -3.46 -27.87
C GLU A 121 5.99 -2.17 -27.19
N GLN A 122 4.88 -2.27 -26.46
CA GLN A 122 4.29 -1.17 -25.69
C GLN A 122 5.30 -0.54 -24.72
N GLY A 123 6.16 -1.34 -24.05
CA GLY A 123 7.14 -0.81 -23.12
C GLY A 123 8.18 0.10 -23.78
N LYS A 124 8.53 -0.17 -25.05
CA LYS A 124 9.42 0.69 -25.83
C LYS A 124 8.73 1.98 -26.26
N VAL A 125 7.47 1.89 -26.69
CA VAL A 125 6.66 3.06 -27.06
C VAL A 125 6.49 4.01 -25.87
N ASP A 126 6.18 3.46 -24.70
CA ASP A 126 5.99 4.22 -23.46
C ASP A 126 7.29 4.89 -23.01
N LEU A 127 8.42 4.19 -23.13
CA LEU A 127 9.73 4.76 -22.85
C LEU A 127 10.10 5.90 -23.81
N LEU A 128 9.85 5.74 -25.11
CA LEU A 128 10.08 6.80 -26.09
C LEU A 128 9.17 8.01 -25.83
N LEU A 129 7.94 7.78 -25.39
CA LEU A 129 7.01 8.84 -25.00
C LEU A 129 7.55 9.64 -23.80
N LEU A 130 8.06 8.96 -22.76
CA LEU A 130 8.64 9.60 -21.56
C LEU A 130 9.90 10.40 -21.87
N THR A 131 10.78 9.86 -22.72
CA THR A 131 12.09 10.45 -23.04
C THR A 131 12.03 11.53 -24.13
N LYS A 132 10.90 11.69 -24.82
CA LYS A 132 10.74 12.72 -25.85
C LYS A 132 10.74 14.14 -25.29
N SER A 133 10.19 14.34 -24.09
CA SER A 133 9.99 15.68 -23.50
C SER A 133 10.83 15.95 -22.25
N ARG A 134 11.60 14.96 -21.78
CA ARG A 134 12.34 15.04 -20.53
C ARG A 134 13.75 14.50 -20.68
N SER A 135 14.70 15.19 -20.06
CA SER A 135 16.03 14.65 -19.81
C SER A 135 15.99 13.53 -18.78
N LEU A 136 17.06 12.71 -18.76
CA LEU A 136 17.23 11.63 -17.79
C LEU A 136 17.18 12.14 -16.34
N GLY A 137 17.79 13.30 -16.07
CA GLY A 137 17.81 13.91 -14.75
C GLY A 137 16.41 14.36 -14.29
N GLU A 138 15.63 14.95 -15.20
CA GLU A 138 14.24 15.34 -14.92
C GLU A 138 13.35 14.12 -14.66
N LEU A 139 13.49 13.05 -15.45
CA LEU A 139 12.78 11.79 -15.22
C LEU A 139 13.13 11.18 -13.86
N GLY A 140 14.42 11.09 -13.54
CA GLY A 140 14.88 10.58 -12.25
C GLY A 140 14.33 11.40 -11.08
N PHE A 141 14.38 12.72 -11.19
CA PHE A 141 13.86 13.64 -10.18
C PHE A 141 12.34 13.50 -10.02
N GLU A 142 11.56 13.56 -11.11
CA GLU A 142 10.11 13.43 -11.05
C GLU A 142 9.70 12.09 -10.44
N GLN A 143 10.32 10.98 -10.87
CA GLN A 143 10.00 9.65 -10.32
C GLN A 143 10.39 9.52 -8.85
N GLY A 144 11.52 10.11 -8.45
CA GLY A 144 11.90 10.20 -7.05
C GLY A 144 10.88 10.98 -6.21
N VAL A 145 10.41 12.12 -6.71
CA VAL A 145 9.35 12.90 -6.05
C VAL A 145 8.05 12.09 -5.94
N MET A 146 7.63 11.39 -6.99
CA MET A 146 6.43 10.55 -6.96
C MET A 146 6.55 9.38 -5.96
N ALA A 147 7.71 8.74 -5.88
CA ALA A 147 7.98 7.70 -4.88
C ALA A 147 7.98 8.26 -3.45
N ALA A 148 8.46 9.49 -3.25
CA ALA A 148 8.46 10.15 -1.94
C ALA A 148 7.04 10.43 -1.41
N LEU A 149 6.04 10.58 -2.28
CA LEU A 149 4.62 10.71 -1.91
C LEU A 149 4.00 9.40 -1.43
N THR A 150 4.68 8.28 -1.67
CA THR A 150 4.13 6.93 -1.50
C THR A 150 5.09 6.00 -0.75
N PRO A 151 5.68 6.42 0.39
CA PRO A 151 6.77 5.67 1.04
C PRO A 151 6.35 4.29 1.57
N LEU A 152 5.05 4.04 1.71
CA LEU A 152 4.50 2.74 2.14
C LEU A 152 3.77 1.98 1.02
N ARG A 153 3.82 2.42 -0.25
CA ARG A 153 3.00 1.81 -1.31
C ARG A 153 3.22 0.32 -1.49
N ASP A 154 4.47 -0.14 -1.38
CA ASP A 154 4.82 -1.53 -1.64
C ASP A 154 4.41 -2.45 -0.49
N VAL A 155 4.02 -1.86 0.65
CA VAL A 155 3.51 -2.60 1.82
C VAL A 155 2.00 -2.48 1.92
N LEU A 156 1.45 -1.29 1.67
CA LEU A 156 0.01 -1.04 1.68
C LEU A 156 -0.71 -1.63 0.48
N GLY A 157 0.01 -1.87 -0.62
CA GLY A 157 -0.53 -2.36 -1.89
C GLY A 157 -0.21 -3.82 -2.21
N LEU A 158 0.18 -4.60 -1.20
CA LEU A 158 0.61 -6.00 -1.37
C LEU A 158 -0.46 -6.94 -1.90
N GLY A 159 -1.73 -6.53 -1.98
CA GLY A 159 -2.76 -7.30 -2.66
C GLY A 159 -2.43 -7.55 -4.14
N ASP A 160 -1.54 -6.77 -4.75
CA ASP A 160 -1.11 -6.99 -6.15
C ASP A 160 -0.05 -8.09 -6.29
N ASN A 161 0.53 -8.56 -5.18
CA ASN A 161 1.47 -9.65 -5.14
C ASN A 161 0.73 -10.99 -5.23
N LEU A 162 0.60 -11.51 -6.45
CA LEU A 162 -0.15 -12.74 -6.74
C LEU A 162 0.28 -13.96 -5.89
N PRO A 163 1.59 -14.27 -5.76
CA PRO A 163 2.03 -15.35 -4.87
C PRO A 163 1.61 -15.15 -3.41
N LEU A 164 1.74 -13.93 -2.87
CA LEU A 164 1.35 -13.64 -1.49
C LEU A 164 -0.17 -13.74 -1.31
N MET A 165 -0.94 -13.27 -2.29
CA MET A 165 -2.39 -13.41 -2.33
C MET A 165 -2.85 -14.85 -2.37
N LEU A 166 -2.17 -15.71 -3.13
CA LEU A 166 -2.45 -17.14 -3.18
C LEU A 166 -2.25 -17.78 -1.80
N VAL A 167 -1.13 -17.48 -1.14
CA VAL A 167 -0.83 -17.98 0.21
C VAL A 167 -1.89 -17.49 1.21
N ALA A 168 -2.19 -16.19 1.23
CA ALA A 168 -3.21 -15.62 2.11
C ALA A 168 -4.58 -16.29 1.89
N THR A 169 -4.96 -16.48 0.63
CA THR A 169 -6.22 -17.13 0.23
C THR A 169 -6.31 -18.57 0.73
N ILE A 170 -5.24 -19.36 0.58
CA ILE A 170 -5.20 -20.76 1.07
C ILE A 170 -5.30 -20.81 2.60
N LEU A 171 -4.57 -19.95 3.31
CA LEU A 171 -4.56 -19.93 4.78
C LEU A 171 -5.92 -19.49 5.35
N LEU A 172 -6.52 -18.45 4.78
CA LEU A 172 -7.85 -17.97 5.18
C LEU A 172 -8.95 -18.99 4.85
N PHE A 173 -8.86 -19.67 3.70
CA PHE A 173 -9.77 -20.75 3.35
C PHE A 173 -9.72 -21.87 4.37
N ARG A 174 -8.51 -22.33 4.69
CA ARG A 174 -8.30 -23.42 5.65
C ARG A 174 -8.88 -23.06 7.01
N ASP A 175 -8.58 -21.86 7.51
CA ASP A 175 -9.09 -21.37 8.79
C ASP A 175 -10.64 -21.20 8.78
N ALA A 176 -11.23 -20.80 7.67
CA ALA A 176 -12.68 -20.76 7.52
C ALA A 176 -13.31 -22.16 7.47
N ALA A 177 -12.69 -23.10 6.74
CA ALA A 177 -13.16 -24.47 6.55
C ALA A 177 -13.08 -25.31 7.83
N GLU A 178 -12.03 -25.13 8.65
CA GLU A 178 -11.91 -25.74 9.98
C GLU A 178 -13.11 -25.34 10.88
N GLY A 179 -13.64 -24.12 10.71
CA GLY A 179 -14.86 -23.65 11.39
C GLY A 179 -16.16 -24.30 10.91
N TRP A 180 -16.17 -24.97 9.75
CA TRP A 180 -17.33 -25.70 9.22
C TRP A 180 -17.36 -27.18 9.62
N GLY A 181 -16.31 -27.67 10.29
CA GLY A 181 -16.22 -29.07 10.73
C GLY A 181 -17.40 -29.51 11.60
N GLY A 182 -17.99 -30.67 11.25
CA GLY A 182 -19.15 -31.23 11.93
C GLY A 182 -18.88 -31.61 13.41
N PRO A 183 -19.94 -31.92 14.18
CA PRO A 183 -19.89 -32.13 15.64
C PRO A 183 -19.02 -33.31 16.15
N GLY A 184 -18.28 -34.00 15.28
CA GLY A 184 -17.49 -35.20 15.61
C GLY A 184 -15.96 -35.04 15.61
N SER A 185 -15.41 -33.84 15.46
CA SER A 185 -13.93 -33.66 15.53
C SER A 185 -13.44 -33.76 16.99
N PRO A 186 -12.56 -34.71 17.32
CA PRO A 186 -12.10 -34.96 18.70
C PRO A 186 -11.18 -33.86 19.26
N GLU A 187 -10.66 -32.96 18.43
CA GLU A 187 -9.86 -31.80 18.84
C GLU A 187 -10.65 -30.50 18.69
N ARG A 188 -11.71 -30.35 19.48
CA ARG A 188 -12.51 -29.13 19.46
C ARG A 188 -11.75 -28.01 20.19
N ARG A 189 -10.98 -27.21 19.46
CA ARG A 189 -10.57 -25.87 19.92
C ARG A 189 -11.84 -25.13 20.40
N PRO A 190 -11.77 -24.35 21.49
CA PRO A 190 -12.93 -23.60 21.97
C PRO A 190 -13.53 -22.81 20.81
N PRO A 191 -14.88 -22.76 20.68
CA PRO A 191 -15.52 -22.14 19.53
C PRO A 191 -15.12 -20.68 19.43
N VAL A 192 -14.26 -20.36 18.46
CA VAL A 192 -13.95 -18.98 18.09
C VAL A 192 -15.24 -18.39 17.53
N ARG A 193 -15.69 -17.26 18.07
CA ARG A 193 -16.93 -16.62 17.62
C ARG A 193 -16.86 -16.38 16.11
N PRO A 194 -17.89 -16.75 15.33
CA PRO A 194 -17.89 -16.52 13.89
C PRO A 194 -17.73 -15.01 13.63
N SER A 195 -16.61 -14.65 13.00
CA SER A 195 -16.31 -13.28 12.60
C SER A 195 -16.71 -13.10 11.15
N ALA A 196 -17.62 -12.16 10.86
CA ALA A 196 -17.97 -11.79 9.49
C ALA A 196 -16.72 -11.37 8.68
N TRP A 197 -15.71 -10.81 9.34
CA TRP A 197 -14.44 -10.42 8.72
C TRP A 197 -13.61 -11.60 8.24
N ARG A 198 -13.73 -12.78 8.86
CA ARG A 198 -13.04 -13.98 8.38
C ARG A 198 -13.55 -14.39 7.00
N ASN A 199 -14.87 -14.46 6.85
CA ASN A 199 -15.52 -14.76 5.57
C ASN A 199 -15.26 -13.67 4.54
N ALA A 200 -15.36 -12.39 4.94
CA ALA A 200 -15.08 -11.27 4.04
C ALA A 200 -13.63 -11.26 3.56
N ALA A 201 -12.66 -11.58 4.43
CA ALA A 201 -11.25 -11.67 4.07
C ALA A 201 -11.00 -12.81 3.08
N TRP A 202 -11.42 -14.05 3.37
CA TRP A 202 -11.27 -15.19 2.47
C TRP A 202 -11.94 -14.95 1.10
N VAL A 203 -13.21 -14.53 1.09
CA VAL A 203 -13.95 -14.30 -0.15
C VAL A 203 -13.34 -13.13 -0.92
N GLY A 204 -12.97 -12.06 -0.23
CA GLY A 204 -12.33 -10.89 -0.82
C GLY A 204 -10.99 -11.22 -1.47
N THR A 205 -10.12 -11.97 -0.79
CA THR A 205 -8.82 -12.36 -1.35
C THR A 205 -8.97 -13.32 -2.51
N ALA A 206 -9.87 -14.32 -2.41
CA ALA A 206 -10.14 -15.26 -3.49
C ALA A 206 -10.70 -14.54 -4.73
N ALA A 207 -11.68 -13.66 -4.55
CA ALA A 207 -12.28 -12.88 -5.65
C ALA A 207 -11.24 -11.97 -6.31
N TYR A 208 -10.42 -11.26 -5.53
CA TYR A 208 -9.39 -10.39 -6.08
C TYR A 208 -8.28 -11.18 -6.78
N PHE A 209 -7.86 -12.31 -6.22
CA PHE A 209 -6.90 -13.20 -6.86
C PHE A 209 -7.41 -13.71 -8.21
N LEU A 210 -8.65 -14.21 -8.28
CA LEU A 210 -9.27 -14.64 -9.53
C LEU A 210 -9.39 -13.49 -10.54
N TYR A 211 -9.79 -12.30 -10.09
CA TYR A 211 -9.82 -11.11 -10.92
C TYR A 211 -8.45 -10.81 -11.53
N ARG A 212 -7.38 -10.85 -10.73
CA ARG A 212 -6.00 -10.62 -11.21
C ARG A 212 -5.54 -11.71 -12.17
N LEU A 213 -5.95 -12.97 -12.00
CA LEU A 213 -5.67 -14.03 -12.99
C LEU A 213 -6.39 -13.78 -14.32
N VAL A 214 -7.63 -13.28 -14.29
CA VAL A 214 -8.36 -12.88 -15.51
C VAL A 214 -7.67 -11.70 -16.18
N LEU A 215 -7.24 -10.69 -15.42
CA LEU A 215 -6.44 -9.58 -15.96
C LEU A 215 -5.19 -10.09 -16.65
N LEU A 216 -4.46 -10.98 -15.98
CA LEU A 216 -3.28 -11.63 -16.53
C LEU A 216 -3.63 -12.41 -17.82
N GLY A 217 -4.77 -13.11 -17.90
CA GLY A 217 -5.16 -13.83 -19.12
C GLY A 217 -5.63 -12.94 -20.28
N SER A 218 -6.16 -11.74 -19.99
CA SER A 218 -6.90 -10.91 -20.95
C SER A 218 -6.07 -10.06 -21.91
N ASP A 219 -4.77 -9.93 -21.67
CA ASP A 219 -3.84 -9.07 -22.42
C ASP A 219 -4.32 -7.61 -22.58
N SER A 220 -5.11 -7.13 -21.61
CA SER A 220 -5.80 -5.83 -21.60
C SER A 220 -4.90 -4.61 -21.39
N GLY A 221 -3.60 -4.72 -21.69
CA GLY A 221 -2.66 -3.60 -21.59
C GLY A 221 -2.55 -3.03 -20.18
N GLU A 222 -2.64 -3.91 -19.16
CA GLU A 222 -2.46 -3.62 -17.74
C GLU A 222 -3.55 -2.79 -17.04
N LEU A 223 -4.65 -2.51 -17.74
CA LEU A 223 -5.79 -1.80 -17.16
C LEU A 223 -6.80 -2.76 -16.51
N PRO A 224 -7.50 -2.32 -15.45
CA PRO A 224 -8.69 -2.98 -14.94
C PRO A 224 -9.67 -3.37 -16.07
N VAL A 225 -9.89 -4.66 -16.23
CA VAL A 225 -10.93 -5.21 -17.11
C VAL A 225 -12.29 -5.00 -16.44
N GLY A 226 -13.21 -4.48 -17.24
CA GLY A 226 -14.61 -4.30 -16.91
C GLY A 226 -15.51 -4.59 -18.11
N GLY A 227 -16.81 -4.34 -17.97
CA GLY A 227 -17.82 -4.52 -19.00
C GLY A 227 -18.81 -5.66 -18.73
N CYS A 228 -18.68 -6.36 -17.60
CA CYS A 228 -19.60 -7.45 -17.26
C CYS A 228 -20.82 -6.94 -16.48
N LEU A 229 -20.63 -6.09 -15.46
CA LEU A 229 -21.70 -5.58 -14.60
C LEU A 229 -21.31 -4.23 -13.98
N THR A 230 -22.26 -3.29 -13.86
CA THR A 230 -22.05 -2.00 -13.14
C THR A 230 -21.59 -2.17 -11.69
N LEU A 231 -21.88 -3.32 -11.08
CA LEU A 231 -21.41 -3.69 -9.74
C LEU A 231 -19.88 -3.74 -9.63
N GLU A 232 -19.16 -3.99 -10.73
CA GLU A 232 -17.69 -4.12 -10.72
C GLU A 232 -17.00 -2.79 -10.38
N VAL A 233 -17.61 -1.65 -10.73
CA VAL A 233 -17.08 -0.29 -10.50
C VAL A 233 -16.83 -0.05 -9.02
N VAL A 234 -17.73 -0.54 -8.16
CA VAL A 234 -17.63 -0.46 -6.69
C VAL A 234 -16.99 -1.73 -6.13
N GLY A 235 -17.37 -2.88 -6.68
CA GLY A 235 -16.95 -4.19 -6.20
C GLY A 235 -15.44 -4.39 -6.26
N ILE A 236 -14.80 -4.05 -7.39
CA ILE A 236 -13.35 -4.26 -7.59
C ILE A 236 -12.52 -3.41 -6.61
N PRO A 237 -12.71 -2.08 -6.50
CA PRO A 237 -11.99 -1.30 -5.48
C PRO A 237 -12.24 -1.79 -4.06
N LEU A 238 -13.44 -2.25 -3.74
CA LEU A 238 -13.75 -2.77 -2.41
C LEU A 238 -12.98 -4.07 -2.11
N ILE A 239 -12.98 -5.04 -3.02
CA ILE A 239 -12.20 -6.28 -2.83
C ILE A 239 -10.69 -6.01 -2.82
N MET A 240 -10.20 -5.01 -3.56
CA MET A 240 -8.79 -4.56 -3.49
C MET A 240 -8.44 -4.09 -2.08
N VAL A 241 -9.26 -3.20 -1.49
CA VAL A 241 -9.06 -2.72 -0.11
C VAL A 241 -9.07 -3.87 0.90
N LEU A 242 -9.97 -4.86 0.72
CA LEU A 242 -10.02 -6.02 1.60
C LEU A 242 -8.76 -6.90 1.49
N ALA A 243 -8.30 -7.14 0.26
CA ALA A 243 -7.09 -7.90 -0.04
C ALA A 243 -5.84 -7.23 0.52
N ASP A 244 -5.64 -5.96 0.21
CA ASP A 244 -4.55 -5.14 0.76
C ASP A 244 -4.61 -5.11 2.29
N GLY A 245 -5.81 -4.90 2.85
CA GLY A 245 -6.03 -4.79 4.28
C GLY A 245 -5.68 -6.06 5.06
N ILE A 246 -6.02 -7.26 4.56
CA ILE A 246 -5.70 -8.49 5.29
C ILE A 246 -4.19 -8.81 5.23
N VAL A 247 -3.52 -8.52 4.12
CA VAL A 247 -2.07 -8.71 4.00
C VAL A 247 -1.34 -7.71 4.90
N LEU A 248 -1.76 -6.45 4.92
CA LEU A 248 -1.23 -5.45 5.86
C LEU A 248 -1.48 -5.87 7.32
N ALA A 249 -2.67 -6.37 7.64
CA ALA A 249 -3.02 -6.81 8.99
C ALA A 249 -2.10 -7.94 9.48
N TRP A 250 -1.73 -8.87 8.60
CA TRP A 250 -0.73 -9.90 8.90
C TRP A 250 0.63 -9.29 9.25
N ILE A 251 1.15 -8.40 8.38
CA ILE A 251 2.45 -7.77 8.62
C ILE A 251 2.43 -6.97 9.92
N LEU A 252 1.38 -6.21 10.20
CA LEU A 252 1.23 -5.45 11.44
C LEU A 252 1.19 -6.35 12.67
N ALA A 253 0.49 -7.49 12.61
CA ALA A 253 0.45 -8.44 13.71
C ALA A 253 1.84 -9.03 14.01
N GLU A 254 2.59 -9.39 12.97
CA GLU A 254 3.92 -10.00 13.13
C GLU A 254 4.98 -8.99 13.58
N LEU A 255 4.93 -7.75 13.06
CA LEU A 255 5.78 -6.67 13.54
C LEU A 255 5.46 -6.33 15.00
N ARG A 256 4.18 -6.29 15.38
CA ARG A 256 3.79 -6.08 16.78
C ARG A 256 4.36 -7.16 17.68
N ASN A 257 4.10 -8.43 17.36
CA ASN A 257 4.49 -9.56 18.21
C ASN A 257 6.00 -9.70 18.36
N ALA A 258 6.77 -9.36 17.31
CA ALA A 258 8.23 -9.38 17.37
C ALA A 258 8.84 -8.40 18.39
N GLY A 259 8.10 -7.40 18.88
CA GLY A 259 8.55 -6.52 19.96
C GLY A 259 8.22 -7.00 21.37
N VAL A 260 7.31 -7.99 21.52
CA VAL A 260 6.81 -8.43 22.84
C VAL A 260 7.58 -9.64 23.38
N GLY A 261 8.39 -10.31 22.55
CA GLY A 261 9.22 -11.47 22.91
C GLY A 261 8.89 -12.70 22.07
N GLU A 262 9.72 -13.74 22.15
CA GLU A 262 9.54 -15.00 21.42
C GLU A 262 8.27 -15.73 21.89
N THR A 263 7.14 -15.46 21.26
CA THR A 263 6.03 -16.42 21.28
C THR A 263 6.51 -17.64 20.50
N GLY A 264 6.96 -18.69 21.18
CA GLY A 264 7.52 -19.94 20.62
C GLY A 264 6.57 -20.75 19.71
N ASN A 265 5.54 -20.12 19.14
CA ASN A 265 4.72 -20.66 18.08
C ASN A 265 5.07 -19.95 16.77
N ASP A 266 5.85 -20.65 15.94
CA ASP A 266 6.19 -20.28 14.57
C ASP A 266 4.98 -20.34 13.60
N ILE A 267 3.75 -20.27 14.07
CA ILE A 267 2.57 -20.46 13.24
C ILE A 267 1.87 -19.12 13.02
N PHE A 268 1.62 -18.77 11.75
CA PHE A 268 0.82 -17.61 11.37
C PHE A 268 -0.53 -17.65 12.09
N ASN A 269 -0.83 -16.62 12.88
CA ASN A 269 -2.07 -16.53 13.63
C ASN A 269 -3.12 -15.72 12.84
N THR A 270 -3.94 -16.42 12.06
CA THR A 270 -5.02 -15.84 11.25
C THR A 270 -5.98 -14.99 12.06
N ASP A 271 -6.27 -15.36 13.32
CA ASP A 271 -7.21 -14.62 14.17
C ASP A 271 -6.72 -13.21 14.49
N GLN A 272 -5.42 -13.03 14.69
CA GLN A 272 -4.86 -11.71 14.94
C GLN A 272 -4.95 -10.83 13.70
N ALA A 273 -4.64 -11.37 12.52
CA ALA A 273 -4.75 -10.64 11.26
C ALA A 273 -6.21 -10.28 10.94
N VAL A 274 -7.15 -11.24 11.05
CA VAL A 274 -8.59 -10.98 10.85
C VAL A 274 -9.12 -9.97 11.87
N GLY A 275 -8.65 -10.01 13.11
CA GLY A 275 -9.00 -9.05 14.14
C GLY A 275 -8.62 -7.61 13.80
N LEU A 276 -7.48 -7.40 13.14
CA LEU A 276 -6.98 -6.09 12.71
C LEU A 276 -7.53 -5.61 11.37
N MET A 277 -8.20 -6.49 10.62
CA MET A 277 -8.60 -6.28 9.23
C MET A 277 -9.39 -4.98 8.97
N PRO A 278 -10.41 -4.59 9.78
CA PRO A 278 -11.16 -3.36 9.50
C PRO A 278 -10.26 -2.11 9.61
N GLY A 279 -9.42 -2.07 10.64
CA GLY A 279 -8.43 -1.01 10.82
C GLY A 279 -7.38 -0.99 9.70
N ALA A 280 -6.88 -2.15 9.30
CA ALA A 280 -5.89 -2.26 8.24
C ALA A 280 -6.47 -1.87 6.87
N ALA A 281 -7.70 -2.27 6.55
CA ALA A 281 -8.43 -1.85 5.36
C ALA A 281 -8.61 -0.32 5.32
N LEU A 282 -8.96 0.30 6.45
CA LEU A 282 -9.01 1.76 6.58
C LEU A 282 -7.64 2.40 6.34
N THR A 283 -6.57 1.82 6.89
CA THR A 283 -5.20 2.31 6.67
C THR A 283 -4.78 2.21 5.21
N CYS A 284 -5.09 1.10 4.52
CA CYS A 284 -4.85 0.95 3.08
C CYS A 284 -5.61 2.02 2.30
N LEU A 285 -6.92 2.16 2.53
CA LEU A 285 -7.78 3.15 1.87
C LEU A 285 -7.28 4.59 2.11
N ALA A 286 -6.87 4.91 3.34
CA ALA A 286 -6.39 6.22 3.72
C ALA A 286 -4.95 6.50 3.27
N GLY A 287 -4.12 5.47 3.14
CA GLY A 287 -2.71 5.60 2.75
C GLY A 287 -2.48 5.56 1.24
N LEU A 288 -3.34 4.87 0.48
CA LEU A 288 -3.31 4.80 -0.99
C LEU A 288 -4.67 5.18 -1.63
N PRO A 289 -5.29 6.32 -1.26
CA PRO A 289 -6.62 6.68 -1.77
C PRO A 289 -6.63 6.82 -3.29
N ALA A 290 -5.55 7.32 -3.87
CA ALA A 290 -5.40 7.46 -5.31
C ALA A 290 -5.50 6.12 -6.04
N ARG A 291 -5.06 4.99 -5.45
CA ARG A 291 -5.12 3.66 -6.06
C ARG A 291 -6.57 3.23 -6.28
N TYR A 292 -7.36 3.26 -5.21
CA TYR A 292 -8.75 2.81 -5.26
C TYR A 292 -9.62 3.76 -6.09
N LEU A 293 -9.34 5.07 -6.00
CA LEU A 293 -10.05 6.06 -6.79
C LEU A 293 -9.74 5.94 -8.29
N ALA A 294 -8.48 5.67 -8.66
CA ALA A 294 -8.09 5.45 -10.06
C ALA A 294 -8.81 4.25 -10.66
N THR A 295 -8.84 3.11 -9.95
CA THR A 295 -9.59 1.92 -10.41
C THR A 295 -11.09 2.20 -10.51
N PHE A 296 -11.67 2.86 -9.51
CA PHE A 296 -13.08 3.26 -9.53
C PHE A 296 -13.40 4.16 -10.73
N GLY A 297 -12.60 5.21 -10.95
CA GLY A 297 -12.80 6.17 -12.02
C GLY A 297 -12.67 5.53 -13.40
N LEU A 298 -11.65 4.68 -13.59
CA LEU A 298 -11.44 3.95 -14.83
C LEU A 298 -12.60 2.98 -15.13
N LEU A 299 -13.00 2.14 -14.18
CA LEU A 299 -14.12 1.23 -14.40
C LEU A 299 -15.43 2.00 -14.62
N GLY A 300 -15.69 3.03 -13.82
CA GLY A 300 -16.89 3.85 -13.93
C GLY A 300 -17.00 4.56 -15.27
N SER A 301 -15.88 4.94 -15.86
CA SER A 301 -15.86 5.59 -17.16
C SER A 301 -16.34 4.72 -18.33
N LEU A 302 -16.26 3.39 -18.20
CA LEU A 302 -16.78 2.44 -19.20
C LEU A 302 -18.29 2.56 -19.36
N TYR A 303 -18.97 3.07 -18.32
CA TYR A 303 -20.41 3.22 -18.24
C TYR A 303 -20.89 4.65 -18.47
N LEU A 304 -19.99 5.59 -18.75
CA LEU A 304 -20.37 6.96 -19.03
C LEU A 304 -21.06 7.07 -20.40
N PRO A 305 -22.20 7.75 -20.52
CA PRO A 305 -22.77 8.04 -21.83
C PRO A 305 -21.90 9.07 -22.56
N SER A 306 -21.75 8.95 -23.87
CA SER A 306 -21.02 9.92 -24.70
C SER A 306 -21.58 11.34 -24.62
N LYS A 307 -22.85 11.48 -24.22
CA LYS A 307 -23.53 12.76 -23.98
C LYS A 307 -23.30 13.33 -22.57
N ALA A 308 -22.44 12.71 -21.75
CA ALA A 308 -22.20 13.11 -20.37
C ALA A 308 -21.64 14.53 -20.21
N GLY A 309 -21.26 15.21 -21.29
CA GLY A 309 -21.01 16.65 -21.34
C GLY A 309 -20.07 17.16 -20.23
N PRO A 310 -20.16 18.45 -19.84
CA PRO A 310 -19.35 19.04 -18.77
C PRO A 310 -19.91 18.76 -17.36
N THR A 311 -20.41 17.54 -17.12
CA THR A 311 -20.91 17.12 -15.80
C THR A 311 -19.79 17.07 -14.77
N LEU A 312 -20.15 17.16 -13.48
CA LEU A 312 -19.20 17.04 -12.37
C LEU A 312 -18.37 15.75 -12.46
N LEU A 313 -19.00 14.63 -12.84
CA LEU A 313 -18.34 13.34 -12.99
C LEU A 313 -17.23 13.37 -14.06
N VAL A 314 -17.51 13.98 -15.21
CA VAL A 314 -16.51 14.16 -16.27
C VAL A 314 -15.37 15.06 -15.79
N ARG A 315 -15.66 16.15 -15.07
CA ARG A 315 -14.61 17.03 -14.50
C ARG A 315 -13.74 16.29 -13.48
N LEU A 316 -14.33 15.45 -12.63
CA LEU A 316 -13.59 14.63 -11.68
C LEU A 316 -12.66 13.63 -12.39
N LEU A 317 -13.12 13.01 -13.48
CA LEU A 317 -12.25 12.14 -14.29
C LEU A 317 -11.11 12.91 -14.96
N HIS A 318 -11.36 14.11 -15.49
CA HIS A 318 -10.29 14.95 -16.05
C HIS A 318 -9.28 15.38 -14.96
N TRP A 319 -9.76 15.68 -13.75
CA TRP A 319 -8.88 15.97 -12.62
C TRP A 319 -8.04 14.75 -12.24
N GLN A 320 -8.61 13.54 -12.16
CA GLN A 320 -7.86 12.31 -11.90
C GLN A 320 -6.81 12.02 -12.98
N LEU A 321 -7.17 12.25 -14.24
CA LEU A 321 -6.29 12.07 -15.40
C LEU A 321 -5.12 13.04 -15.45
N SER A 322 -5.30 14.22 -14.85
CA SER A 322 -4.24 15.19 -14.66
C SER A 322 -3.58 14.96 -13.30
N TRP A 323 -3.34 16.02 -12.53
CA TRP A 323 -2.58 15.97 -11.29
C TRP A 323 -3.36 15.42 -10.09
N GLY A 324 -4.66 15.14 -10.25
CA GLY A 324 -5.55 14.85 -9.14
C GLY A 324 -5.20 13.61 -8.32
N LEU A 325 -4.73 12.54 -8.96
CA LEU A 325 -4.27 11.35 -8.23
C LEU A 325 -3.01 11.65 -7.40
N VAL A 326 -2.12 12.49 -7.91
CA VAL A 326 -0.91 12.94 -7.21
C VAL A 326 -1.29 13.84 -6.03
N ASP A 327 -2.19 14.79 -6.25
CA ASP A 327 -2.70 15.69 -5.20
C ASP A 327 -3.37 14.91 -4.07
N LEU A 328 -4.22 13.94 -4.42
CA LEU A 328 -4.92 13.08 -3.47
C LEU A 328 -3.94 12.22 -2.66
N GLN A 329 -2.89 11.73 -3.29
CA GLN A 329 -1.85 10.97 -2.60
C GLN A 329 -0.99 11.86 -1.71
N GLY A 330 -0.65 13.09 -2.14
CA GLY A 330 0.02 14.06 -1.28
C GLY A 330 -0.82 14.38 -0.03
N ALA A 331 -2.12 14.60 -0.21
CA ALA A 331 -3.08 14.83 0.87
C ALA A 331 -3.24 13.64 1.83
N SER A 332 -2.81 12.43 1.43
CA SER A 332 -2.92 11.20 2.22
C SER A 332 -1.75 11.00 3.19
N LEU A 333 -0.60 11.68 2.97
CA LEU A 333 0.60 11.57 3.80
C LEU A 333 0.35 11.73 5.31
N PRO A 334 -0.48 12.68 5.78
CA PRO A 334 -0.80 12.79 7.21
C PRO A 334 -1.42 11.52 7.80
N LEU A 335 -2.12 10.73 6.99
CA LEU A 335 -2.88 9.57 7.43
C LEU A 335 -2.04 8.29 7.55
N LEU A 336 -0.78 8.28 7.09
CA LEU A 336 0.09 7.11 7.16
C LEU A 336 0.30 6.61 8.61
N GLY A 337 0.22 7.50 9.61
CA GLY A 337 0.31 7.13 11.03
C GLY A 337 -0.83 6.23 11.52
N LEU A 338 -1.92 6.07 10.76
CA LEU A 338 -2.98 5.09 11.07
C LEU A 338 -2.41 3.68 11.19
N ALA A 339 -1.38 3.31 10.42
CA ALA A 339 -0.78 1.98 10.48
C ALA A 339 -0.23 1.64 11.88
N GLY A 340 0.45 2.60 12.52
CA GLY A 340 0.94 2.46 13.89
C GLY A 340 -0.19 2.33 14.91
N ALA A 341 -1.27 3.08 14.71
CA ALA A 341 -2.46 2.99 15.57
C ALA A 341 -3.21 1.66 15.43
N VAL A 342 -3.32 1.11 14.21
CA VAL A 342 -3.98 -0.17 13.95
C VAL A 342 -3.30 -1.28 14.74
N ALA A 343 -1.97 -1.39 14.68
CA ALA A 343 -1.21 -2.47 15.30
C ALA A 343 -1.57 -2.68 16.78
N TRP A 344 -1.76 -1.58 17.51
CA TRP A 344 -2.05 -1.58 18.96
C TRP A 344 -3.51 -1.30 19.31
N SER A 345 -4.39 -1.34 18.32
CA SER A 345 -5.84 -1.24 18.49
C SER A 345 -6.48 -2.64 18.58
N ARG A 346 -7.77 -2.68 18.94
CA ARG A 346 -8.60 -3.89 18.81
C ARG A 346 -9.09 -4.12 17.37
N GLY A 347 -8.52 -3.43 16.37
CA GLY A 347 -8.86 -3.54 14.96
C GLY A 347 -10.18 -2.90 14.51
N THR A 348 -10.96 -2.31 15.42
CA THR A 348 -12.17 -1.53 15.07
C THR A 348 -11.81 -0.19 14.42
N LEU A 349 -12.58 0.27 13.43
CA LEU A 349 -12.39 1.58 12.77
C LEU A 349 -12.29 2.74 13.77
N ALA A 350 -13.23 2.83 14.72
CA ALA A 350 -13.23 3.87 15.76
C ALA A 350 -12.04 3.75 16.74
N GLY A 351 -11.53 2.54 16.93
CA GLY A 351 -10.31 2.29 17.72
C GLY A 351 -9.07 2.81 17.00
N THR A 352 -8.96 2.55 15.69
CA THR A 352 -7.87 3.05 14.84
C THR A 352 -7.83 4.57 14.82
N VAL A 353 -8.97 5.23 14.56
CA VAL A 353 -9.03 6.72 14.49
C VAL A 353 -8.68 7.34 15.84
N ARG A 354 -9.23 6.83 16.95
CA ARG A 354 -8.89 7.32 18.30
C ARG A 354 -7.43 7.04 18.66
N GLY A 355 -6.91 5.88 18.27
CA GLY A 355 -5.52 5.51 18.46
C GLY A 355 -4.59 6.46 17.71
N PHE A 356 -4.93 6.81 16.48
CA PHE A 356 -4.18 7.77 15.69
C PHE A 356 -4.20 9.17 16.29
N GLY A 357 -5.34 9.64 16.81
CA GLY A 357 -5.41 10.89 17.55
C GLY A 357 -4.48 10.92 18.77
N ARG A 358 -4.38 9.80 19.52
CA ARG A 358 -3.46 9.66 20.65
C ARG A 358 -1.99 9.63 20.22
N LEU A 359 -1.71 8.93 19.12
CA LEU A 359 -0.37 8.89 18.52
C LEU A 359 0.06 10.31 18.11
N LEU A 360 -0.81 11.07 17.44
CA LEU A 360 -0.53 12.46 17.10
C LEU A 360 -0.29 13.32 18.34
N SER A 361 -1.11 13.20 19.39
CA SER A 361 -0.94 13.97 20.62
C SER A 361 0.34 13.63 21.40
N ALA A 362 0.85 12.40 21.26
CA ALA A 362 2.00 11.93 22.01
C ALA A 362 3.32 12.06 21.23
N GLU A 363 3.30 11.69 19.95
CA GLU A 363 4.47 11.40 19.10
C GLU A 363 4.39 12.04 17.69
N GLY A 364 3.48 12.99 17.44
CA GLY A 364 3.28 13.60 16.13
C GLY A 364 4.53 14.19 15.47
N GLY A 365 5.45 14.80 16.25
CA GLY A 365 6.71 15.30 15.68
C GLY A 365 7.63 14.17 15.20
N HIS A 366 7.69 13.05 15.93
CA HIS A 366 8.42 11.86 15.51
C HIS A 366 7.76 11.18 14.30
N LEU A 367 6.42 11.17 14.24
CA LEU A 367 5.68 10.68 13.08
C LEU A 367 6.02 11.49 11.82
N LEU A 368 6.01 12.82 11.91
CA LEU A 368 6.37 13.70 10.80
C LEU A 368 7.76 13.37 10.24
N VAL A 369 8.76 13.23 11.12
CA VAL A 369 10.12 12.94 10.67
C VAL A 369 10.26 11.52 10.14
N ALA A 370 9.56 10.54 10.71
CA ALA A 370 9.53 9.18 10.17
C ALA A 370 8.94 9.15 8.74
N VAL A 371 7.83 9.86 8.49
CA VAL A 371 7.22 9.95 7.16
C VAL A 371 8.13 10.70 6.18
N LEU A 372 8.73 11.82 6.60
CA LEU A 372 9.67 12.58 5.78
C LEU A 372 10.91 11.74 5.41
N ALA A 373 11.52 11.08 6.39
CA ALA A 373 12.70 10.24 6.17
C ALA A 373 12.39 9.05 5.25
N ALA A 374 11.25 8.41 5.43
CA ALA A 374 10.79 7.33 4.56
C ALA A 374 10.55 7.83 3.12
N GLY A 375 9.92 9.00 2.97
CA GLY A 375 9.71 9.65 1.66
C GLY A 375 11.02 9.98 0.96
N LEU A 376 11.98 10.59 1.66
CA LEU A 376 13.30 10.91 1.12
C LEU A 376 14.09 9.65 0.72
N ALA A 377 14.06 8.61 1.55
CA ALA A 377 14.72 7.35 1.26
C ALA A 377 14.08 6.65 0.05
N ALA A 378 12.76 6.54 0.01
CA ALA A 378 12.05 5.95 -1.11
C ALA A 378 12.27 6.74 -2.41
N GLY A 379 12.20 8.08 -2.33
CA GLY A 379 12.41 8.95 -3.48
C GLY A 379 13.83 8.90 -4.03
N SER A 380 14.84 8.95 -3.17
CA SER A 380 16.24 8.88 -3.60
C SER A 380 16.59 7.52 -4.24
N LEU A 381 16.18 6.41 -3.62
CA LEU A 381 16.42 5.08 -4.17
C LEU A 381 15.68 4.85 -5.49
N SER A 382 14.43 5.32 -5.58
CA SER A 382 13.67 5.25 -6.84
C SER A 382 14.33 6.09 -7.92
N ALA A 383 14.71 7.35 -7.64
CA ALA A 383 15.40 8.21 -8.59
C ALA A 383 16.67 7.56 -9.14
N VAL A 384 17.49 6.95 -8.28
CA VAL A 384 18.70 6.23 -8.68
C VAL A 384 18.36 5.05 -9.59
N ALA A 385 17.35 4.24 -9.25
CA ALA A 385 16.92 3.11 -10.09
C ALA A 385 16.50 3.59 -11.50
N TYR A 386 15.71 4.66 -11.60
CA TYR A 386 15.30 5.23 -12.88
C TYR A 386 16.49 5.79 -13.66
N VAL A 387 17.37 6.59 -13.04
CA VAL A 387 18.53 7.17 -13.74
C VAL A 387 19.43 6.07 -14.30
N LEU A 388 19.70 5.01 -13.53
CA LEU A 388 20.54 3.91 -13.96
C LEU A 388 19.91 3.11 -15.12
N LEU A 389 18.62 2.79 -15.01
CA LEU A 389 17.94 1.95 -15.98
C LEU A 389 17.62 2.72 -17.28
N LEU A 390 17.15 3.95 -17.16
CA LEU A 390 16.80 4.80 -18.30
C LEU A 390 18.02 5.37 -19.04
N ALA A 391 19.23 5.25 -18.48
CA ALA A 391 20.47 5.54 -19.20
C ALA A 391 20.79 4.49 -20.28
N MET A 392 20.16 3.32 -20.23
CA MET A 392 20.33 2.27 -21.24
C MET A 392 19.59 2.61 -22.54
N PRO A 393 20.01 2.04 -23.69
CA PRO A 393 19.29 2.20 -24.94
C PRO A 393 17.81 1.79 -24.80
N PRO A 394 16.87 2.50 -25.45
CA PRO A 394 15.46 2.22 -25.30
C PRO A 394 15.09 0.84 -25.85
N GLN A 395 14.70 -0.07 -24.96
CA GLN A 395 14.23 -1.42 -25.24
C GLN A 395 12.86 -1.65 -24.58
N THR A 396 12.16 -2.69 -25.02
CA THR A 396 10.82 -3.08 -24.53
C THR A 396 10.74 -3.32 -23.03
N TRP A 397 11.84 -3.78 -22.42
CA TRP A 397 11.90 -4.16 -21.01
C TRP A 397 12.42 -3.04 -20.09
N VAL A 398 13.03 -1.98 -20.62
CA VAL A 398 13.81 -1.01 -19.81
C VAL A 398 12.92 -0.25 -18.83
N LEU A 399 11.75 0.23 -19.26
CA LEU A 399 10.82 0.95 -18.38
C LEU A 399 10.26 0.02 -17.29
N SER A 400 9.81 -1.17 -17.67
CA SER A 400 9.29 -2.17 -16.71
C SER A 400 10.34 -2.57 -15.68
N ALA A 401 11.61 -2.71 -16.11
CA ALA A 401 12.72 -2.97 -15.20
C ALA A 401 12.98 -1.78 -14.27
N ALA A 402 12.92 -0.53 -14.76
CA ALA A 402 13.07 0.66 -13.92
C ALA A 402 12.01 0.72 -12.81
N ASP A 403 10.74 0.52 -13.16
CA ASP A 403 9.62 0.46 -12.21
C ASP A 403 9.89 -0.64 -11.18
N GLY A 404 10.22 -1.82 -11.66
CA GLY A 404 10.55 -2.98 -10.84
C GLY A 404 11.68 -2.79 -9.84
N TYR A 405 12.83 -2.27 -10.28
CA TYR A 405 13.97 -1.99 -9.40
C TYR A 405 13.65 -0.88 -8.42
N ALA A 406 12.85 0.12 -8.81
CA ALA A 406 12.36 1.12 -7.88
C ALA A 406 11.51 0.47 -6.77
N HIS A 407 10.53 -0.36 -7.11
CA HIS A 407 9.72 -1.10 -6.13
C HIS A 407 10.54 -2.02 -5.22
N TYR A 408 11.52 -2.72 -5.79
CA TYR A 408 12.44 -3.55 -5.01
C TYR A 408 13.25 -2.74 -4.00
N ALA A 409 13.71 -1.55 -4.38
CA ALA A 409 14.46 -0.67 -3.50
C ALA A 409 13.58 0.01 -2.44
N THR A 410 12.32 0.32 -2.75
CA THR A 410 11.40 0.99 -1.83
C THR A 410 10.71 0.04 -0.85
N LEU A 411 10.56 -1.25 -1.18
CA LEU A 411 9.92 -2.23 -0.28
C LEU A 411 10.62 -2.36 1.10
N PRO A 412 11.95 -2.51 1.22
CA PRO A 412 12.63 -2.53 2.52
C PRO A 412 12.44 -1.23 3.31
N ILE A 413 12.44 -0.08 2.63
CA ILE A 413 12.17 1.22 3.25
C ILE A 413 10.73 1.28 3.78
N GLY A 414 9.76 0.79 3.00
CA GLY A 414 8.37 0.69 3.42
C GLY A 414 8.18 -0.19 4.64
N LEU A 415 8.86 -1.35 4.71
CA LEU A 415 8.83 -2.24 5.87
C LEU A 415 9.46 -1.59 7.10
N LEU A 416 10.58 -0.88 6.94
CA LEU A 416 11.24 -0.14 8.03
C LEU A 416 10.37 1.01 8.54
N ALA A 417 9.77 1.77 7.63
CA ALA A 417 8.84 2.84 7.96
C ALA A 417 7.62 2.27 8.70
N LEU A 418 7.04 1.17 8.24
CA LEU A 418 5.93 0.50 8.92
C LEU A 418 6.32 0.05 10.33
N ALA A 419 7.50 -0.55 10.49
CA ALA A 419 8.02 -0.96 11.81
C ALA A 419 8.23 0.24 12.75
N ALA A 420 8.71 1.37 12.23
CA ALA A 420 8.82 2.61 12.99
C ALA A 420 7.44 3.15 13.41
N LEU A 421 6.42 3.06 12.55
CA LEU A 421 5.05 3.43 12.91
C LEU A 421 4.47 2.53 14.01
N VAL A 422 4.74 1.22 13.95
CA VAL A 422 4.36 0.28 15.02
C VAL A 422 5.02 0.66 16.34
N GLU A 423 6.29 1.02 16.33
CA GLU A 423 7.03 1.48 17.52
C GLU A 423 6.46 2.79 18.09
N LEU A 424 6.13 3.77 17.25
CA LEU A 424 5.45 4.99 17.70
C LEU A 424 4.06 4.70 18.28
N GLY A 425 3.33 3.75 17.70
CA GLY A 425 2.07 3.25 18.25
C GLY A 425 2.24 2.63 19.64
N GLU A 426 3.32 1.86 19.85
CA GLU A 426 3.61 1.21 21.13
C GLU A 426 3.83 2.24 22.24
N ARG A 427 4.65 3.26 21.97
CA ARG A 427 4.97 4.32 22.92
C ARG A 427 3.78 5.19 23.30
N SER A 428 2.79 5.30 22.42
CA SER A 428 1.66 6.23 22.56
C SER A 428 0.36 5.60 23.04
N LEU A 429 0.21 4.27 22.95
CA LEU A 429 -1.07 3.60 23.20
C LEU A 429 -1.04 2.72 24.47
N PRO A 430 -2.01 2.91 25.40
CA PRO A 430 -2.04 2.18 26.66
C PRO A 430 -2.27 0.68 26.49
N THR A 431 -2.87 0.24 25.38
CA THR A 431 -3.06 -1.19 25.08
C THR A 431 -1.73 -1.94 24.98
N ALA A 432 -0.66 -1.28 24.51
CA ALA A 432 0.68 -1.86 24.50
C ALA A 432 1.17 -2.21 25.91
N THR A 433 0.93 -1.30 26.86
CA THR A 433 1.34 -1.49 28.27
C THR A 433 0.56 -2.59 28.99
N LEU A 434 -0.65 -2.94 28.50
CA LEU A 434 -1.45 -4.02 29.07
C LEU A 434 -1.00 -5.41 28.57
N ILE A 435 -0.63 -5.52 27.30
CA ILE A 435 -0.10 -6.77 26.73
C ILE A 435 1.22 -7.13 27.41
N GLY A 436 2.16 -6.18 27.51
CA GLY A 436 3.43 -6.42 28.19
C GLY A 436 3.31 -6.75 29.69
N LYS A 437 2.22 -6.33 30.36
CA LYS A 437 1.95 -6.71 31.76
C LYS A 437 1.29 -8.08 31.91
N ALA A 438 0.46 -8.50 30.95
CA ALA A 438 -0.15 -9.81 30.95
C ALA A 438 0.91 -10.91 30.76
N ASP A 439 1.84 -10.70 29.81
CA ASP A 439 2.91 -11.66 29.52
C ASP A 439 3.95 -11.72 30.66
N ALA A 440 4.20 -10.59 31.35
CA ALA A 440 5.07 -10.58 32.54
C ALA A 440 4.44 -11.22 33.79
N GLY A 441 3.10 -11.33 33.84
CA GLY A 441 2.35 -11.90 34.96
C GLY A 441 2.15 -13.42 34.88
N GLU A 442 2.37 -14.04 33.72
CA GLU A 442 2.26 -15.49 33.49
C GLU A 442 3.57 -16.27 33.74
N ALA A 443 4.63 -15.61 34.20
CA ALA A 443 5.80 -16.30 34.76
C ALA A 443 5.43 -16.93 36.12
N THR A 444 4.75 -18.08 36.07
CA THR A 444 4.45 -18.93 37.23
C THR A 444 5.76 -19.22 37.95
N PRO A 445 5.89 -18.93 39.26
CA PRO A 445 7.09 -19.29 40.00
C PRO A 445 7.23 -20.81 39.94
N THR A 446 8.33 -21.28 39.35
CA THR A 446 8.73 -22.68 39.39
C THR A 446 8.76 -23.09 40.86
N PRO A 447 7.96 -24.07 41.32
CA PRO A 447 8.03 -24.50 42.70
C PRO A 447 9.45 -25.04 42.93
N ALA A 448 10.17 -24.41 43.86
CA ALA A 448 11.47 -24.89 44.30
C ALA A 448 11.29 -26.33 44.78
N THR A 449 11.89 -27.28 44.05
CA THR A 449 12.02 -28.66 44.49
C THR A 449 12.94 -28.66 45.71
N ALA A 450 12.35 -28.92 46.88
CA ALA A 450 13.05 -29.21 48.12
C ALA A 450 13.46 -30.69 48.19
#